data_AF-A0A377YSM7-F1
#
_entry.id   AF-A0A377YSM7-F1
#
_cell.length_a   1.000
_cell.length_b   1.000
_cell.length_c   1.000
_cell.angle_alpha   90.00
_cell.angle_beta   90.00
_cell.angle_gamma   90.00
#
_symmetry.space_group_name_H-M   'P 1'
#
loop_
_entity.id
_entity.type
_entity.pdbx_description
1 polymer ?
#
loop_
_entity_poly.entity_id
_entity_poly.type
_entity_poly.pdbx_seq_one_letter_code
_entity_poly.pdbx_strand_id
1 'polypeptide(L)' 'MAAKNLLLIVSGAAKAHALKQVVEGPVSVQVPASVLKLHPSLVIIADKAAAAELQQ' A
#
# COMPACT_ATOMS: atom_id res chain seq x y z
N MET A 1 -6.54 11.18 -5.83
CA MET A 1 -5.51 12.10 -6.39
C MET A 1 -5.72 13.56 -6.06
N ALA A 2 -6.93 14.07 -5.87
CA ALA A 2 -7.13 15.50 -5.59
C ALA A 2 -6.73 15.95 -4.17
N ALA A 3 -6.51 15.01 -3.25
CA ALA A 3 -6.01 15.33 -1.92
C ALA A 3 -4.56 15.82 -2.00
N LYS A 4 -4.15 16.77 -1.14
CA LYS A 4 -2.77 17.25 -1.14
C LYS A 4 -1.78 16.20 -0.62
N ASN A 5 -2.20 15.42 0.38
CA ASN A 5 -1.40 14.39 1.04
C ASN A 5 -2.28 13.15 1.30
N LEU A 6 -1.71 11.96 1.18
CA LEU A 6 -2.37 10.69 1.48
C LEU A 6 -1.63 9.97 2.62
N LEU A 7 -2.41 9.46 3.58
CA LEU A 7 -1.93 8.56 4.63
C LEU A 7 -2.70 7.24 4.54
N LEU A 8 -2.00 6.16 4.24
CA LEU A 8 -2.55 4.80 4.24
C LEU A 8 -2.05 4.06 5.48
N ILE A 9 -2.96 3.61 6.34
CA ILE A 9 -2.64 2.82 7.52
C ILE A 9 -3.06 1.37 7.27
N VAL A 10 -2.15 0.43 7.50
CA VAL A 10 -2.40 -1.01 7.30
C VAL A 10 -1.96 -1.77 8.55
N SER A 11 -2.84 -2.61 9.08
CA SER A 11 -2.58 -3.38 10.30
C SER A 11 -3.07 -4.81 10.18
N GLY A 12 -2.29 -5.74 10.74
CA GLY A 12 -2.59 -7.16 10.84
C GLY A 12 -2.11 -8.00 9.66
N ALA A 13 -1.73 -9.25 9.97
CA ALA A 13 -1.18 -10.22 9.01
C ALA A 13 -2.13 -10.53 7.83
N ALA A 14 -3.44 -10.46 8.04
CA ALA A 14 -4.44 -10.69 7.00
C ALA A 14 -4.33 -9.71 5.81
N LYS A 15 -3.60 -8.61 5.97
CA LYS A 15 -3.38 -7.59 4.94
C LYS A 15 -2.00 -7.68 4.29
N ALA A 16 -1.13 -8.59 4.72
CA ALA A 16 0.26 -8.63 4.28
C ALA A 16 0.40 -8.83 2.76
N HIS A 17 -0.29 -9.83 2.23
CA HIS A 17 -0.33 -10.07 0.79
C HIS A 17 -0.86 -8.86 -0.02
N ALA A 18 -1.94 -8.24 0.46
CA ALA A 18 -2.52 -7.08 -0.20
C ALA A 18 -1.56 -5.87 -0.18
N LEU A 19 -0.88 -5.63 0.94
CA LEU A 19 0.11 -4.57 1.05
C LEU A 19 1.29 -4.83 0.10
N LYS A 20 1.77 -6.07 0.01
CA LYS A 20 2.81 -6.46 -0.95
C LYS A 20 2.41 -6.12 -2.38
N GLN A 21 1.20 -6.49 -2.80
CA GLN A 21 0.70 -6.16 -4.13
C GLN A 21 0.59 -4.65 -4.38
N VAL A 22 0.20 -3.87 -3.37
CA VAL A 22 0.14 -2.40 -3.48
C VAL A 22 1.52 -1.80 -3.67
N VAL A 23 2.51 -2.21 -2.88
CA VAL A 23 3.86 -1.64 -2.88
C VAL A 23 4.66 -2.13 -4.09
N GLU A 24 4.76 -3.44 -4.27
CA GLU A 24 5.67 -4.08 -5.22
C GLU A 24 5.01 -4.47 -6.56
N GLY A 25 3.69 -4.69 -6.57
CA GLY A 25 2.95 -5.10 -7.76
C GLY A 25 2.74 -3.97 -8.79
N PRO A 26 2.25 -4.26 -10.00
CA PRO A 26 1.91 -3.22 -10.97
C PRO A 26 0.69 -2.40 -10.53
N VAL A 27 0.52 -1.20 -11.10
CA VAL A 27 -0.74 -0.46 -10.98
C VAL A 27 -1.81 -1.18 -11.79
N SER A 28 -2.89 -1.60 -11.14
CA SER A 28 -3.94 -2.43 -11.74
C SER A 28 -5.31 -2.22 -11.07
N VAL A 29 -6.38 -2.41 -11.85
CA VAL A 29 -7.77 -2.40 -11.37
C VAL A 29 -8.10 -3.59 -10.47
N GLN A 30 -7.35 -4.71 -10.55
CA GLN A 30 -7.51 -5.84 -9.63
C GLN A 30 -7.04 -5.52 -8.21
N VAL A 31 -6.15 -4.52 -8.06
CA VAL A 31 -5.64 -4.05 -6.76
C VAL A 31 -5.87 -2.54 -6.68
N PRO A 32 -7.08 -2.07 -6.31
CA PRO A 32 -7.44 -0.65 -6.42
C PRO A 32 -6.46 0.31 -5.72
N ALA A 33 -5.91 -0.09 -4.57
CA ALA A 33 -4.96 0.71 -3.81
C ALA A 33 -3.59 0.87 -4.51
N SER A 34 -3.27 0.06 -5.52
CA SER A 34 -2.03 0.20 -6.30
C SER A 34 -1.91 1.56 -7.02
N VAL A 35 -3.04 2.19 -7.37
CA VAL A 35 -3.07 3.52 -8.02
C VAL A 35 -2.53 4.62 -7.11
N LEU A 36 -2.56 4.43 -5.79
CA LEU A 36 -2.10 5.44 -4.83
C LEU A 36 -0.61 5.75 -4.99
N LYS A 37 0.18 4.82 -5.53
CA LYS A 37 1.61 5.01 -5.84
C LYS A 37 1.88 6.14 -6.83
N LEU A 38 0.89 6.49 -7.65
CA LEU A 38 1.00 7.58 -8.62
C LEU A 38 0.81 8.95 -7.95
N HIS A 39 0.44 9.00 -6.68
CA HIS A 39 0.22 10.25 -5.96
C HIS A 39 1.57 10.82 -5.52
N PRO A 40 1.86 12.12 -5.76
CA PRO A 40 3.16 12.70 -5.43
C PRO A 40 3.45 12.74 -3.92
N SER A 41 2.43 12.62 -3.07
CA SER A 41 2.56 12.63 -1.61
C SER A 41 1.77 11.49 -0.97
N LEU A 42 2.41 10.33 -0.78
CA LEU A 42 1.84 9.15 -0.14
C LEU A 42 2.75 8.69 1.01
N VAL A 43 2.17 8.57 2.20
CA VAL A 43 2.79 7.92 3.35
C VAL A 43 2.01 6.64 3.66
N ILE A 44 2.73 5.53 3.81
CA ILE A 44 2.15 4.25 4.24
C ILE A 44 2.72 3.93 5.61
N ILE A 45 1.84 3.72 6.59
CA ILE A 45 2.19 3.23 7.92
C ILE A 45 1.64 1.82 8.04
N ALA A 46 2.54 0.86 8.23
CA ALA A 46 2.18 -0.54 8.43
C ALA A 46 2.76 -1.07 9.73
N ASP A 47 2.02 -1.90 10.44
CA ASP A 47 2.59 -2.70 11.52
C ASP A 47 3.47 -3.84 10.97
N LYS A 48 4.23 -4.50 11.86
CA LYS A 48 5.13 -5.59 11.46
C LYS A 48 4.40 -6.76 10.82
N ALA A 49 3.17 -7.05 11.25
CA ALA A 49 2.40 -8.18 10.76
C ALA A 49 1.91 -7.93 9.33
N ALA A 50 1.44 -6.71 9.02
CA ALA A 50 1.05 -6.29 7.69
C ALA A 50 2.26 -6.13 6.75
N ALA A 51 3.45 -5.79 7.25
CA ALA A 51 4.65 -5.67 6.44
C ALA A 51 5.39 -7.01 6.21
N ALA A 52 4.91 -8.11 6.78
CA ALA A 52 5.65 -9.37 6.87
C ALA A 52 6.01 -10.02 5.52
N GLU A 53 5.28 -9.70 4.45
CA GLU A 53 5.51 -10.26 3.11
C GLU A 53 6.31 -9.34 2.16
N LEU A 54 6.70 -8.14 2.61
CA LEU A 54 7.47 -7.18 1.79
C LEU A 54 8.91 -7.67 1.57
N GLN A 55 9.42 -7.45 0.37
CA GLN A 55 10.77 -7.79 -0.07
C GLN A 55 11.54 -6.49 -0.35
N GLN A 56 12.67 -6.32 0.35
CA GLN A 56 13.57 -5.18 0.18
C GLN A 56 14.35 -5.24 -1.13
#